data_AF-W6U652-F1
#
_entry.id   AF-W6U652-F1
#
_cell.length_a   1.000
_cell.length_b   1.000
_cell.length_c   1.000
_cell.angle_alpha   90.00
_cell.angle_beta   90.00
_cell.angle_gamma   90.00
#
_symmetry.space_group_name_H-M   'P 1'
#
loop_
_entity.id
_entity.type
_entity.pdbx_description
1 polymer ?
#
loop_
_entity_poly.entity_id
_entity_poly.type
_entity_poly.pdbx_seq_one_letter_code
_entity_poly.pdbx_strand_id
1 'polypeptide(L)' 'MKQNFISSMTRLVVALSLPIIFFGYSLIKSSPSPKWEQMFNGKDLSGWDIKIRKHDLNDNYNNTFRIKDRNVQVR' A
#
# COMPACT_ATOMS: atom_id res chain seq x y z
N MET A 1 14.63 14.10 55.52
CA MET A 1 14.38 12.69 55.14
C MET A 1 13.30 12.56 54.05
N LYS A 2 12.14 13.21 54.18
CA LYS A 2 11.05 13.15 53.16
C LYS A 2 11.39 13.76 51.80
N GLN A 3 12.09 14.88 51.74
CA GLN A 3 12.45 15.57 50.47
C GLN A 3 13.33 14.70 49.55
N ASN A 4 14.34 14.04 50.12
CA ASN A 4 15.26 13.18 49.40
C ASN A 4 14.54 11.94 48.87
N PHE A 5 13.61 11.39 49.67
CA PHE A 5 12.77 10.26 49.27
C PHE A 5 11.84 10.61 48.11
N ILE A 6 11.17 11.77 48.17
CA ILE A 6 10.30 12.27 47.09
C ILE A 6 11.12 12.48 45.81
N SER A 7 12.28 13.14 45.89
CA SER A 7 13.15 13.37 44.72
C SER A 7 13.68 12.08 44.09
N SER A 8 13.94 11.05 44.90
CA SER A 8 14.36 9.74 44.43
C SER A 8 13.22 9.03 43.69
N MET A 9 12.00 9.16 44.20
CA MET A 9 10.79 8.64 43.55
C MET A 9 10.50 9.37 42.24
N THR A 10 10.67 10.71 42.18
CA THR A 10 10.47 11.48 40.95
C THR A 10 11.46 11.08 39.86
N ARG A 11 12.74 10.87 40.22
CA ARG A 11 13.78 10.39 39.28
C ARG A 11 13.48 9.00 38.75
N LEU A 12 12.96 8.11 39.60
CA LEU A 12 12.58 6.75 39.22
C LEU A 12 11.42 6.75 38.22
N VAL A 13 10.39 7.55 38.46
CA VAL A 13 9.23 7.68 37.57
C VAL A 13 9.62 8.27 36.21
N VAL A 14 10.48 9.31 36.19
CA VAL A 14 10.96 9.90 34.93
C VAL A 14 11.79 8.89 34.13
N ALA A 15 12.71 8.16 34.78
CA ALA A 15 13.52 7.13 34.12
C ALA A 15 12.68 5.98 33.52
N LEU A 16 11.58 5.61 34.18
CA LEU A 16 10.67 4.56 33.71
C LEU A 16 9.70 5.03 32.61
N SER A 17 9.45 6.34 32.50
CA SER A 17 8.56 6.92 31.48
C SER A 17 9.23 7.13 30.11
N LEU A 18 10.54 7.34 30.07
CA LEU A 18 11.32 7.58 28.85
C LEU A 18 11.22 6.45 27.80
N PRO A 19 11.30 5.16 28.17
CA PRO A 19 11.12 4.05 27.21
C PRO A 19 9.70 3.98 26.64
N ILE A 20 8.68 4.36 27.43
CA ILE A 20 7.26 4.29 27.04
C ILE A 20 6.95 5.35 25.98
N ILE A 21 7.50 6.55 26.15
CA ILE A 21 7.34 7.66 25.19
C ILE A 21 8.11 7.36 23.90
N PHE A 22 9.29 6.73 23.99
CA PHE A 22 10.10 6.36 22.83
C PHE A 22 9.49 5.20 22.04
N PHE A 23 8.91 4.21 22.71
CA PHE A 23 8.26 3.06 22.06
C PHE A 23 6.90 3.40 21.45
N GLY A 24 6.13 4.29 22.08
CA GLY A 24 4.81 4.72 21.58
C GLY A 24 4.86 5.45 20.23
N TYR A 25 5.96 6.13 19.92
CA TYR A 25 6.13 6.85 18.65
C TYR A 25 6.18 5.91 17.42
N SER A 26 6.68 4.68 17.60
CA SER A 26 6.82 3.68 16.53
C SER A 26 5.49 3.01 16.15
N LEU A 27 4.46 3.08 17.01
CA LEU A 27 3.16 2.44 16.76
C LEU A 27 2.21 3.29 15.90
N ILE A 28 2.50 4.58 15.73
CA ILE A 28 1.57 5.55 15.08
C ILE A 28 1.78 5.62 13.56
N LYS A 29 2.78 4.95 12.99
CA LYS A 29 3.02 4.96 11.53
C LYS A 29 2.75 3.63 10.86
N SER A 30 1.59 3.52 10.19
CA SER A 30 1.53 3.27 8.75
C SER A 30 0.10 3.40 8.25
N SER A 31 -0.25 4.56 7.68
CA SER A 31 -1.26 4.52 6.63
C SER A 31 -0.64 3.70 5.49
N PRO A 32 -1.31 2.64 4.98
CA PRO A 32 -0.80 1.93 3.82
C PRO A 32 -0.61 2.97 2.71
N SER A 33 0.63 3.20 2.31
CA SER A 33 0.86 3.97 1.09
C SER A 33 0.12 3.26 -0.04
N PRO A 34 -0.51 3.99 -0.97
CA PRO A 34 -1.13 3.36 -2.13
C PRO A 34 -0.08 2.48 -2.82
N LYS A 35 -0.30 1.17 -2.78
CA LYS A 35 0.57 0.18 -3.40
C LYS A 35 0.17 0.09 -4.86
N TRP A 36 1.09 0.41 -5.75
CA TRP A 36 0.91 0.16 -7.17
C TRP A 36 0.85 -1.35 -7.41
N GLU A 37 -0.18 -1.80 -8.12
CA GLU A 37 -0.36 -3.18 -8.54
C GLU A 37 -0.34 -3.27 -10.06
N GLN A 38 0.35 -4.30 -10.57
CA GLN A 38 0.43 -4.54 -12.00
C GLN A 38 -0.84 -5.25 -12.49
N MET A 39 -1.71 -4.51 -13.19
CA MET A 39 -2.98 -5.07 -13.68
C MET A 39 -2.82 -5.92 -14.95
N PHE A 40 -1.80 -5.67 -15.77
CA PHE A 40 -1.56 -6.40 -17.02
C PHE A 40 -0.42 -7.40 -16.86
N ASN A 41 -0.65 -8.65 -17.23
CA ASN A 41 0.31 -9.74 -17.04
C ASN A 41 1.47 -9.78 -18.07
N GLY A 42 1.44 -8.92 -19.11
CA GLY A 42 2.47 -8.85 -20.15
C GLY A 42 2.37 -9.94 -21.23
N LYS A 43 1.34 -10.79 -21.20
CA LYS A 43 1.22 -11.97 -22.06
C LYS A 43 -0.08 -11.97 -22.87
N ASP A 44 -1.20 -11.67 -22.21
CA ASP A 44 -2.54 -11.80 -22.78
C ASP A 44 -3.56 -10.95 -22.01
N LEU A 45 -4.79 -10.92 -22.52
CA LEU A 45 -5.93 -10.21 -21.91
C LEU A 45 -6.69 -11.06 -20.89
N SER A 46 -6.03 -12.04 -20.25
CA SER A 46 -6.69 -12.84 -19.20
C SER A 46 -7.17 -11.94 -18.06
N GLY A 47 -8.44 -12.07 -17.69
CA GLY A 47 -9.08 -11.22 -16.68
C GLY A 47 -9.59 -9.86 -17.21
N TRP A 48 -9.56 -9.64 -18.52
CA TRP A 48 -10.08 -8.44 -19.17
C TRP A 48 -11.22 -8.80 -20.13
N ASP A 49 -12.36 -8.12 -19.99
CA ASP A 49 -13.45 -8.18 -20.97
C ASP A 49 -13.28 -7.10 -22.03
N ILE A 50 -13.37 -7.47 -23.30
CA ILE A 50 -13.23 -6.53 -24.43
C ILE A 50 -14.59 -5.92 -24.74
N LYS A 51 -14.66 -4.59 -24.83
CA LYS A 51 -15.85 -3.90 -25.33
C LYS A 51 -15.51 -2.83 -26.35
N ILE A 52 -16.00 -3.02 -27.57
CA ILE A 52 -15.94 -2.02 -28.65
C ILE A 52 -17.37 -1.51 -28.91
N ARG A 53 -17.51 -0.19 -29.08
CA ARG A 53 -18.82 0.43 -29.36
C ARG A 53 -19.42 -0.18 -30.64
N LYS A 54 -20.70 -0.56 -30.59
CA LYS A 54 -21.46 -1.25 -31.67
C LYS A 54 -21.05 -2.71 -31.94
N HIS A 55 -20.19 -3.29 -31.12
CA HIS A 55 -19.84 -4.70 -31.15
C HIS A 55 -20.31 -5.38 -29.87
N ASP A 56 -20.44 -6.70 -29.88
CA ASP A 56 -20.84 -7.47 -28.72
C ASP A 56 -19.76 -7.44 -27.62
N LEU A 57 -20.13 -7.83 -26.39
CA LEU A 57 -19.13 -8.01 -25.33
C LEU A 57 -18.21 -9.18 -25.73
N ASN A 58 -16.91 -9.02 -25.51
CA ASN A 58 -15.87 -9.97 -25.88
C ASN A 58 -15.67 -10.18 -27.39
N ASP A 59 -16.29 -9.36 -28.25
CA ASP A 59 -15.96 -9.27 -29.68
C ASP A 59 -14.77 -8.32 -29.90
N ASN A 60 -13.58 -8.89 -30.14
CA ASN A 60 -12.39 -8.14 -30.56
C ASN A 60 -12.43 -7.84 -32.06
N TYR A 61 -13.42 -7.04 -32.47
CA TYR A 61 -13.65 -6.69 -33.86
C TYR A 61 -12.38 -6.20 -34.56
N ASN A 62 -12.12 -6.69 -35.78
CA ASN A 62 -10.91 -6.40 -36.58
C ASN A 62 -9.57 -6.67 -35.86
N ASN A 63 -9.58 -7.47 -34.79
CA ASN A 63 -8.45 -7.66 -33.90
C ASN A 63 -7.91 -6.30 -33.42
N THR A 64 -8.76 -5.40 -32.92
CA THR A 64 -8.36 -4.05 -32.47
C THR A 64 -7.33 -4.12 -31.34
N PHE A 65 -7.58 -4.92 -30.31
CA PHE A 65 -6.63 -5.13 -29.22
C PHE A 65 -5.71 -6.30 -29.54
N ARG A 66 -4.39 -6.08 -29.47
CA ARG A 66 -3.38 -7.11 -29.73
C ARG A 66 -2.28 -7.05 -28.69
N ILE A 67 -1.71 -8.20 -28.36
CA ILE A 67 -0.48 -8.23 -27.55
C ILE A 67 0.71 -8.35 -28.48
N LYS A 68 1.62 -7.38 -28.41
CA LYS A 68 2.89 -7.41 -29.13
C LYS A 68 3.97 -6.74 -28.29
N ASP A 69 5.14 -7.36 -28.24
CA ASP A 69 6.29 -6.92 -27.45
C ASP A 69 5.93 -6.70 -25.96
N ARG A 70 5.11 -7.62 -25.41
CA ARG A 70 4.58 -7.59 -24.04
C ARG A 70 3.74 -6.35 -23.72
N ASN A 71 3.19 -5.67 -24.72
CA ASN A 71 2.32 -4.51 -24.57
C ASN A 71 0.98 -4.73 -25.26
N VAL A 72 -0.09 -4.14 -24.71
CA VAL A 72 -1.37 -4.02 -25.40
C VAL A 72 -1.23 -2.92 -26.46
N GLN A 73 -1.52 -3.25 -27.71
CA GLN A 73 -1.52 -2.34 -28.84
C GLN A 73 -2.94 -2.19 -29.40
N VAL A 74 -3.26 -0.98 -29.86
CA VAL A 74 -4.55 -0.63 -30.46
C VAL A 74 -4.31 -0.18 -31.90
N ARG A 75 -5.12 -0.70 -32.83
CA ARG A 75 -5.12 -0.31 -34.25
C ARG A 75 -6.20 0.72 -34.54
#